data_AF-A0A372GP54-F1
#
_entry.id   AF-A0A372GP54-F1
#
_cell.length_a   1.000
_cell.length_b   1.000
_cell.length_c   1.000
_cell.angle_alpha   90.00
_cell.angle_beta   90.00
_cell.angle_gamma   90.00
#
_symmetry.space_group_name_H-M   'P 1'
#
loop_
_entity.id
_entity.type
_entity.pdbx_description
1 polymer ?
#
loop_
_entity_poly.entity_id
_entity_poly.type
_entity_poly.pdbx_seq_one_letter_code
_entity_poly.pdbx_strand_id
1 'polypeptide(L)'
;MIVEYVRYRIDPAESEEFEAAYARASASLAAAPQCVDYELSRCVEEPTSYILRIGWTSADDHMRGFRGGEHFPAFFAEIKPYVRQIEEMRHYERTAVRGAGSSVPTMYEWAGGGEALERLTEVFYANVMKDDLLLPLFEHMAADHPKWVAIWLGEVFRGPERYSRERGGYHHMVRQHLGKAITEPQRRRWVSLLMDAADTVGLPDDPEFRAAFTSYIEWGTRIALANSQPDAKPPLEAPMPHWDWGVAPPYIPSTP
;
A
#
# COMPACT_ATOMS: atom_id res chain seq x y z
N MET A 1 0.47 -16.62 -8.65
CA MET A 1 1.72 -15.83 -8.84
C MET A 1 2.90 -16.67 -8.41
N ILE A 2 3.89 -16.81 -9.29
CA ILE A 2 5.16 -17.49 -9.00
C ILE A 2 6.31 -16.49 -9.10
N VAL A 3 7.48 -16.85 -8.57
CA VAL A 3 8.71 -16.08 -8.71
C VAL A 3 9.73 -16.93 -9.46
N GLU A 4 10.28 -16.40 -10.53
CA GLU A 4 11.44 -16.95 -11.20
C GLU A 4 12.72 -16.34 -10.63
N TYR A 5 13.69 -17.18 -10.29
CA TYR A 5 15.05 -16.74 -10.02
C TYR A 5 15.97 -17.32 -11.09
N VAL A 6 16.78 -16.43 -11.68
CA VAL A 6 17.86 -16.79 -12.58
C VAL A 6 19.17 -16.33 -11.97
N ARG A 7 20.07 -17.27 -11.68
CA ARG A 7 21.39 -16.99 -11.14
C ARG A 7 22.41 -17.04 -12.27
N TYR A 8 23.19 -15.98 -12.39
CA TYR A 8 24.24 -15.84 -13.37
C TYR A 8 25.61 -15.78 -12.70
N ARG A 9 26.62 -16.25 -13.42
CA ARG A 9 28.03 -15.94 -13.16
C ARG A 9 28.64 -15.24 -14.37
N ILE A 10 28.74 -13.92 -14.28
CA ILE A 10 29.16 -13.04 -15.37
C ILE A 10 30.65 -12.72 -15.26
N ASP A 11 31.36 -12.73 -16.39
CA ASP A 11 32.74 -12.26 -16.44
C ASP A 11 32.80 -10.78 -16.04
N PRO A 12 33.70 -10.35 -15.13
CA PRO A 12 33.87 -8.95 -14.79
C PRO A 12 33.98 -8.01 -16.01
N ALA A 13 34.62 -8.47 -17.10
CA ALA A 13 34.76 -7.69 -18.32
C ALA A 13 33.44 -7.50 -19.10
N GLU A 14 32.44 -8.34 -18.86
CA GLU A 14 31.13 -8.29 -19.52
C GLU A 14 30.04 -7.65 -18.63
N SER A 15 30.34 -7.31 -17.38
CA SER A 15 29.35 -6.88 -16.39
C SER A 15 28.56 -5.64 -16.81
N GLU A 16 29.21 -4.60 -17.32
CA GLU A 16 28.52 -3.38 -17.76
C GLU A 16 27.58 -3.64 -18.95
N GLU A 17 28.01 -4.44 -19.93
CA GLU A 17 27.17 -4.77 -21.08
C GLU A 17 26.05 -5.75 -20.70
N PHE A 18 26.27 -6.62 -19.71
CA PHE A 18 25.22 -7.48 -19.17
C PHE A 18 24.09 -6.68 -18.53
N GLU A 19 24.43 -5.70 -17.69
CA GLU A 19 23.45 -4.78 -17.09
C GLU A 19 22.74 -3.95 -18.18
N ALA A 20 23.48 -3.43 -19.16
CA ALA A 20 22.90 -2.68 -20.29
C ALA A 20 21.96 -3.55 -21.16
N ALA A 21 22.32 -4.81 -21.41
CA ALA A 21 21.47 -5.75 -22.14
C ALA A 21 20.17 -6.04 -21.38
N TYR A 22 20.23 -6.23 -20.06
CA TYR A 22 19.03 -6.37 -19.25
C TYR A 22 18.19 -5.10 -19.18
N ALA A 23 18.82 -3.92 -19.16
CA ALA A 23 18.10 -2.65 -19.25
C ALA A 23 17.30 -2.56 -20.56
N ARG A 24 17.85 -2.99 -21.70
CA ARG A 24 17.12 -3.07 -22.97
C ARG A 24 16.03 -4.15 -22.95
N ALA A 25 16.36 -5.35 -22.47
CA ALA A 25 15.43 -6.48 -22.38
C ALA A 25 14.22 -6.18 -21.45
N SER A 26 14.41 -5.31 -20.45
CA SER A 26 13.39 -4.91 -19.50
C SER A 26 12.15 -4.28 -20.15
N ALA A 27 12.29 -3.66 -21.33
CA ALA A 27 11.15 -3.12 -22.09
C ALA A 27 10.16 -4.21 -22.50
N SER A 28 10.66 -5.39 -22.90
CA SER A 28 9.80 -6.54 -23.22
C SER A 28 9.13 -7.13 -21.99
N LEU A 29 9.81 -7.14 -20.84
CA LEU A 29 9.21 -7.57 -19.58
C LEU A 29 8.12 -6.59 -19.13
N ALA A 30 8.38 -5.28 -19.19
CA ALA A 30 7.43 -4.24 -18.81
C ALA A 30 6.17 -4.21 -19.70
N ALA A 31 6.31 -4.56 -20.98
CA ALA A 31 5.17 -4.63 -21.90
C ALA A 31 4.31 -5.90 -21.73
N ALA A 32 4.87 -6.96 -21.15
CA ALA A 32 4.20 -8.25 -21.05
C ALA A 32 3.17 -8.28 -19.91
N PRO A 33 1.86 -8.50 -20.20
CA PRO A 33 0.81 -8.50 -19.16
C PRO A 33 0.96 -9.64 -18.15
N GLN A 34 1.75 -10.67 -18.46
CA GLN A 34 2.05 -11.79 -17.57
C GLN A 34 3.13 -11.44 -16.52
N CYS A 35 3.94 -10.41 -16.79
CA CYS A 35 5.04 -9.98 -15.93
C CYS A 35 4.50 -8.99 -14.88
N VAL A 36 4.64 -9.35 -13.60
CA VAL A 36 4.16 -8.55 -12.47
C VAL A 36 5.22 -7.55 -12.01
N ASP A 37 6.45 -8.02 -11.83
CA ASP A 37 7.61 -7.23 -11.40
C ASP A 37 8.91 -7.92 -11.84
N TYR A 38 10.02 -7.19 -11.86
CA TYR A 38 11.36 -7.76 -12.06
C TYR A 38 12.45 -6.93 -11.40
N GLU A 39 13.56 -7.58 -11.04
CA GLU A 39 14.73 -6.96 -10.43
C GLU A 39 15.98 -7.74 -10.86
N LEU A 40 17.02 -7.04 -11.30
CA LEU A 40 18.36 -7.61 -11.47
C LEU A 40 19.25 -7.06 -10.35
N SER A 41 19.79 -7.98 -9.54
CA SER A 41 20.63 -7.66 -8.39
C SER A 41 22.02 -8.25 -8.56
N ARG A 42 23.05 -7.44 -8.29
CA ARG A 42 24.45 -7.88 -8.23
C ARG A 42 24.85 -8.13 -6.78
N CYS A 43 25.48 -9.27 -6.52
CA CYS A 43 26.01 -9.59 -5.20
C CYS A 43 27.17 -8.64 -4.85
N VAL A 44 27.13 -8.05 -3.65
CA VAL A 44 28.18 -7.10 -3.20
C VAL A 44 29.43 -7.87 -2.75
N GLU A 45 29.26 -9.06 -2.18
CA GLU A 45 30.33 -9.93 -1.72
C GLU A 45 31.00 -10.72 -2.84
N GLU A 46 30.27 -11.01 -3.92
CA GLU A 46 30.77 -11.71 -5.11
C GLU A 46 30.30 -10.97 -6.39
N PRO A 47 31.02 -9.94 -6.85
CA PRO A 47 30.54 -9.06 -7.94
C PRO A 47 30.29 -9.72 -9.30
N THR A 48 30.75 -10.95 -9.51
CA THR A 48 30.46 -11.76 -10.71
C THR A 48 29.09 -12.47 -10.62
N SER A 49 28.48 -12.51 -9.44
CA SER A 49 27.22 -13.19 -9.18
C SER A 49 26.04 -12.22 -9.31
N TYR A 50 25.10 -12.56 -10.19
CA TYR A 50 23.87 -11.80 -10.38
C TYR A 50 22.66 -12.70 -10.16
N ILE A 51 21.59 -12.11 -9.62
CA ILE A 51 20.28 -12.75 -9.49
C ILE A 51 19.25 -11.87 -10.20
N LEU A 52 18.62 -12.42 -11.24
CA LEU A 52 17.40 -11.87 -11.80
C LEU A 52 16.20 -12.50 -11.10
N ARG A 53 15.34 -11.68 -10.52
CA ARG A 53 14.03 -12.06 -10.00
C ARG A 53 12.96 -11.57 -10.96
N ILE A 54 12.04 -12.43 -11.37
CA ILE A 54 10.83 -12.02 -12.12
C ILE A 54 9.59 -12.57 -11.43
N GLY A 55 8.61 -11.72 -11.14
CA GLY A 55 7.28 -12.10 -10.71
C GLY A 55 6.38 -12.38 -11.90
N TRP A 56 5.77 -13.56 -11.96
CA TRP A 56 4.83 -13.93 -13.01
C TRP A 56 3.44 -14.19 -12.43
N THR A 57 2.38 -13.84 -13.17
CA THR A 57 0.99 -14.12 -12.78
C THR A 57 0.77 -15.61 -12.48
N SER A 58 1.34 -16.50 -13.28
CA SER A 58 1.43 -17.95 -13.05
C SER A 58 2.60 -18.60 -13.81
N ALA A 59 2.91 -19.87 -13.50
CA ALA A 59 3.90 -20.64 -14.26
C ALA A 59 3.49 -20.83 -15.72
N ASP A 60 2.21 -21.07 -15.96
CA ASP A 60 1.67 -21.24 -17.30
C ASP A 60 1.71 -19.94 -18.10
N ASP A 61 1.38 -18.81 -17.48
CA ASP A 61 1.45 -17.50 -18.14
C ASP A 61 2.88 -17.15 -18.54
N HIS A 62 3.87 -17.50 -17.73
CA HIS A 62 5.26 -17.37 -18.13
C HIS A 62 5.61 -18.32 -19.30
N MET A 63 5.38 -19.62 -19.13
CA MET A 63 5.89 -20.64 -20.05
C MET A 63 5.17 -20.67 -21.40
N ARG A 64 3.85 -20.42 -21.41
CA ARG A 64 3.03 -20.43 -22.62
C ARG A 64 2.72 -19.01 -23.10
N GLY A 65 2.46 -18.09 -22.18
CA GLY A 65 2.14 -16.70 -22.49
C GLY A 65 3.36 -15.90 -22.92
N PHE A 66 4.29 -15.63 -22.00
CA PHE A 66 5.47 -14.81 -22.32
C PHE A 66 6.42 -15.54 -23.27
N ARG A 67 6.95 -16.72 -22.89
CA ARG A 67 7.94 -17.45 -23.70
C ARG A 67 7.42 -17.89 -25.07
N GLY A 68 6.12 -18.11 -25.20
CA GLY A 68 5.44 -18.43 -26.45
C GLY A 68 4.89 -17.20 -27.20
N GLY A 69 4.97 -16.02 -26.62
CA GLY A 69 4.31 -14.80 -27.08
C GLY A 69 5.22 -13.82 -27.81
N GLU A 70 4.65 -12.67 -28.17
CA GLU A 70 5.29 -11.66 -29.03
C GLU A 70 6.46 -10.91 -28.37
N HIS A 71 6.49 -10.83 -27.04
CA HIS A 71 7.54 -10.07 -26.32
C HIS A 71 8.84 -10.87 -26.13
N PHE A 72 8.78 -12.21 -26.15
CA PHE A 72 9.95 -13.06 -25.88
C PHE A 72 11.06 -12.96 -26.92
N PRO A 73 10.80 -12.89 -28.24
CA PRO A 73 11.88 -12.78 -29.24
C PRO A 73 12.81 -11.58 -29.01
N ALA A 74 12.26 -10.41 -28.72
CA ALA A 74 13.05 -9.20 -28.43
C ALA A 74 13.81 -9.32 -27.11
N PHE A 75 13.17 -9.86 -26.07
CA PHE A 75 13.84 -10.14 -24.79
C PHE A 75 15.01 -11.12 -24.97
N PHE A 76 14.76 -12.24 -25.66
CA PHE A 76 15.75 -13.29 -25.84
C PHE A 76 16.91 -12.83 -26.71
N ALA A 77 16.68 -11.97 -27.70
CA ALA A 77 17.76 -11.43 -28.53
C ALA A 77 18.83 -10.71 -27.70
N GLU A 78 18.43 -9.93 -26.70
CA GLU A 78 19.34 -9.22 -25.79
C GLU A 78 20.08 -10.17 -24.84
N ILE A 79 19.38 -11.19 -24.30
CA ILE A 79 19.93 -12.04 -23.23
C ILE A 79 20.64 -13.29 -23.77
N LYS A 80 20.42 -13.65 -25.04
CA LYS A 80 21.02 -14.83 -25.69
C LYS A 80 22.54 -14.97 -25.48
N PRO A 81 23.37 -13.92 -25.51
CA PRO A 81 24.81 -14.03 -25.27
C PRO A 81 25.15 -14.67 -23.91
N TYR A 82 24.33 -14.43 -22.89
CA TYR A 82 24.60 -14.80 -21.49
C TYR A 82 23.97 -16.13 -21.07
N VAL A 83 23.25 -16.82 -21.95
CA VAL A 83 22.54 -18.08 -21.61
C VAL A 83 23.49 -19.16 -21.07
N ARG A 84 24.74 -19.19 -21.53
CA ARG A 84 25.74 -20.17 -21.06
C ARG A 84 26.32 -19.84 -19.68
N GLN A 85 26.06 -18.63 -19.17
CA GLN A 85 26.54 -18.14 -17.88
C GLN A 85 25.47 -18.31 -16.77
N ILE A 86 24.34 -18.96 -17.11
CA ILE A 86 23.27 -19.26 -16.17
C ILE A 86 23.65 -20.49 -15.34
N GLU A 87 23.72 -20.32 -14.02
CA GLU A 87 23.95 -21.39 -13.06
C GLU A 87 22.64 -21.96 -12.50
N GLU A 88 21.57 -21.18 -12.52
CA GLU A 88 20.24 -21.61 -12.07
C GLU A 88 19.15 -20.83 -12.81
N MET A 89 18.06 -21.50 -13.16
CA MET A 89 16.82 -20.88 -13.67
C MET A 89 15.65 -21.73 -13.18
N ARG A 90 14.93 -21.25 -12.17
CA ARG A 90 13.85 -22.02 -11.51
C ARG A 90 12.70 -21.14 -11.08
N HIS A 91 11.53 -21.77 -10.94
CA HIS A 91 10.31 -21.16 -10.43
C HIS A 91 10.02 -21.60 -9.00
N TYR A 92 9.56 -20.67 -8.18
CA TYR A 92 9.27 -20.86 -6.77
C TYR A 92 7.91 -20.28 -6.41
N GLU A 93 7.22 -20.95 -5.49
CA GLU A 93 6.00 -20.44 -4.88
C GLU A 93 6.33 -19.53 -3.68
N ARG A 94 5.58 -18.44 -3.53
CA ARG A 94 5.68 -17.57 -2.34
C ARG A 94 4.94 -18.22 -1.17
N THR A 95 5.65 -18.42 -0.06
CA THR A 95 5.04 -18.94 1.17
C THR A 95 4.32 -17.85 1.96
N ALA A 96 3.73 -18.23 3.09
CA ALA A 96 3.12 -17.29 4.03
C ALA A 96 4.14 -16.43 4.81
N VAL A 97 5.43 -16.81 4.81
CA VAL A 97 6.48 -16.07 5.51
C VAL A 97 6.89 -14.86 4.67
N ARG A 98 6.33 -13.69 4.99
CA ARG A 98 6.60 -12.40 4.33
C ARG A 98 6.24 -11.23 5.25
N GLY A 99 6.86 -10.06 5.03
CA GLY A 99 6.57 -8.84 5.76
C GLY A 99 7.23 -7.62 5.09
N ALA A 100 6.90 -6.42 5.57
CA ALA A 100 7.42 -5.17 5.02
C ALA A 100 8.79 -4.75 5.60
N GLY A 101 9.34 -5.50 6.55
CA GLY A 101 10.50 -5.07 7.34
C GLY A 101 10.14 -3.88 8.25
N SER A 102 11.16 -3.24 8.83
CA SER A 102 11.00 -2.07 9.71
C SER A 102 11.84 -0.86 9.25
N SER A 103 12.36 -0.89 8.03
CA SER A 103 13.17 0.21 7.46
C SER A 103 12.34 1.43 7.11
N VAL A 104 11.04 1.25 6.88
CA VAL A 104 10.07 2.33 6.69
C VAL A 104 9.14 2.32 7.91
N PRO A 105 9.01 3.44 8.64
CA PRO A 105 8.12 3.52 9.80
C PRO A 105 6.66 3.34 9.36
N THR A 106 5.82 2.87 10.26
CA THR A 106 4.37 2.85 10.01
C THR A 106 3.81 4.27 9.92
N MET A 107 2.67 4.45 9.25
CA MET A 107 1.98 5.74 9.27
C MET A 107 1.56 6.15 10.68
N TYR A 108 1.26 5.18 11.56
CA TYR A 108 0.96 5.44 12.97
C TYR A 108 2.16 6.04 13.70
N GLU A 109 3.34 5.45 13.56
CA GLU A 109 4.57 5.98 14.15
C GLU A 109 4.92 7.36 13.58
N TRP A 110 4.83 7.51 12.25
CA TRP A 110 5.13 8.78 11.58
C TRP A 110 4.19 9.91 11.99
N ALA A 111 2.90 9.61 12.17
CA ALA A 111 1.91 10.59 12.65
C ALA A 111 2.18 11.08 14.09
N GLY A 112 3.07 10.43 14.85
CA GLY A 112 3.28 10.71 16.27
C GLY A 112 2.46 9.81 17.21
N GLY A 113 1.96 8.67 16.71
CA GLY A 113 1.27 7.65 17.50
C GLY A 113 -0.13 8.07 18.00
N GLY A 114 -0.61 7.33 19.01
CA GLY A 114 -1.97 7.47 19.52
C GLY A 114 -2.29 8.85 20.05
N GLU A 115 -1.35 9.50 20.74
CA GLU A 115 -1.54 10.85 21.27
C GLU A 115 -1.80 11.88 20.16
N ALA A 116 -1.11 11.76 19.02
CA ALA A 116 -1.35 12.66 17.88
C ALA A 116 -2.72 12.43 17.23
N LEU A 117 -3.12 11.17 17.09
CA LEU A 117 -4.44 10.81 16.55
C LEU A 117 -5.58 11.20 17.49
N GLU A 118 -5.38 11.11 18.82
CA GLU A 118 -6.34 11.60 19.82
C GLU A 118 -6.53 13.12 19.71
N ARG A 119 -5.43 13.89 19.65
CA ARG A 119 -5.52 15.35 19.41
C ARG A 119 -6.25 15.68 18.11
N LEU A 120 -5.94 14.98 17.03
CA LEU A 120 -6.60 15.12 15.74
C LEU A 120 -8.11 14.95 15.87
N THR A 121 -8.57 13.83 16.45
CA THR A 121 -10.01 13.55 16.50
C THR A 121 -10.74 14.46 17.48
N GLU A 122 -10.10 14.88 18.58
CA GLU A 122 -10.66 15.87 19.50
C GLU A 122 -10.94 17.21 18.80
N VAL A 123 -9.95 17.77 18.11
CA VAL A 123 -10.11 19.03 17.36
C VAL A 123 -11.10 18.86 16.22
N PHE A 124 -11.01 17.75 15.49
CA PHE A 124 -11.91 17.45 14.40
C PHE A 124 -13.39 17.43 14.86
N TYR A 125 -13.71 16.64 15.88
CA TYR A 125 -15.10 16.55 16.36
C TYR A 125 -15.57 17.84 17.04
N ALA A 126 -14.69 18.61 17.67
CA ALA A 126 -15.02 19.94 18.16
C ALA A 126 -15.45 20.90 17.03
N ASN A 127 -14.89 20.73 15.82
CA ASN A 127 -15.29 21.49 14.64
C ASN A 127 -16.57 20.92 13.97
N VAL A 128 -16.72 19.59 13.93
CA VAL A 128 -17.95 18.93 13.45
C VAL A 128 -19.18 19.40 14.23
N MET A 129 -19.08 19.54 15.55
CA MET A 129 -20.18 20.00 16.39
C MET A 129 -20.59 21.47 16.16
N LYS A 130 -19.77 22.25 15.43
CA LYS A 130 -20.05 23.64 15.04
C LYS A 130 -20.49 23.75 13.58
N ASP A 131 -20.55 22.64 12.85
CA ASP A 131 -20.82 22.63 11.41
C ASP A 131 -22.28 22.24 11.14
N ASP A 132 -23.07 23.17 10.60
CA ASP A 132 -24.52 22.97 10.38
C ASP A 132 -24.84 21.77 9.48
N LEU A 133 -23.95 21.43 8.53
CA LEU A 133 -24.18 20.32 7.59
C LEU A 133 -23.92 18.96 8.24
N LEU A 134 -22.95 18.86 9.14
CA LEU A 134 -22.58 17.62 9.81
C LEU A 134 -23.28 17.43 11.15
N LEU A 135 -23.65 18.50 11.85
CA LEU A 135 -24.25 18.45 13.18
C LEU A 135 -25.40 17.42 13.29
N PRO A 136 -26.35 17.31 12.35
CA PRO A 136 -27.43 16.32 12.43
C PRO A 136 -26.96 14.86 12.46
N LEU A 137 -25.75 14.56 11.97
CA LEU A 137 -25.18 13.21 12.02
C LEU A 137 -24.56 12.89 13.39
N PHE A 138 -24.14 13.90 14.16
CA PHE A 138 -23.28 13.76 15.34
C PHE A 138 -23.85 14.38 16.62
N GLU A 139 -24.98 15.09 16.58
CA GLU A 139 -25.56 15.77 17.76
C GLU A 139 -25.92 14.83 18.93
N HIS A 140 -26.03 13.53 18.67
CA HIS A 140 -26.28 12.49 19.66
C HIS A 140 -25.12 11.50 19.81
N MET A 141 -23.92 11.84 19.32
CA MET A 141 -22.76 10.97 19.48
C MET A 141 -22.36 10.86 20.96
N ALA A 142 -21.84 9.69 21.35
CA ALA A 142 -21.29 9.50 22.69
C ALA A 142 -20.01 10.33 22.90
N ALA A 143 -19.78 10.83 24.11
CA ALA A 143 -18.63 11.70 24.41
C ALA A 143 -17.27 11.04 24.13
N ASP A 144 -17.18 9.71 24.17
CA ASP A 144 -15.96 8.93 23.89
C ASP A 144 -15.78 8.60 22.40
N HIS A 145 -16.68 9.05 21.51
CA HIS A 145 -16.59 8.79 20.08
C HIS A 145 -15.26 9.26 19.46
N PRO A 146 -14.73 10.47 19.74
CA PRO A 146 -13.44 10.90 19.19
C PRO A 146 -12.29 9.94 19.52
N LYS A 147 -12.24 9.45 20.76
CA LYS A 147 -11.24 8.48 21.22
C LYS A 147 -11.33 7.18 20.42
N TRP A 148 -12.52 6.64 20.20
CA TRP A 148 -12.68 5.40 19.43
C TRP A 148 -12.29 5.55 17.96
N VAL A 149 -12.50 6.74 17.39
CA VAL A 149 -12.05 7.04 16.03
C VAL A 149 -10.53 7.15 15.96
N ALA A 150 -9.87 7.73 16.97
CA ALA A 150 -8.41 7.76 17.05
C ALA A 150 -7.82 6.35 17.15
N ILE A 151 -8.41 5.48 17.97
CA ILE A 151 -7.99 4.09 18.12
C ILE A 151 -8.23 3.30 16.81
N TRP A 152 -9.35 3.54 16.11
CA TRP A 152 -9.60 2.97 14.78
C TRP A 152 -8.52 3.38 13.78
N LEU A 153 -8.27 4.68 13.64
CA LEU A 153 -7.25 5.22 12.74
C LEU A 153 -5.86 4.69 13.09
N GLY A 154 -5.56 4.56 14.38
CA GLY A 154 -4.28 4.03 14.83
C GLY A 154 -4.04 2.60 14.34
N GLU A 155 -5.02 1.72 14.50
CA GLU A 155 -4.92 0.33 14.04
C GLU A 155 -4.86 0.22 12.50
N VAL A 156 -5.62 1.06 11.80
CA VAL A 156 -5.55 1.15 10.33
C VAL A 156 -4.14 1.49 9.88
N PHE A 157 -3.51 2.49 10.51
CA PHE A 157 -2.17 2.95 10.18
C PHE A 157 -1.05 2.08 10.77
N ARG A 158 -1.35 0.80 11.03
CA ARG A 158 -0.44 -0.24 11.57
C ARG A 158 0.03 -0.01 13.02
N GLY A 159 -0.69 0.80 13.77
CA GLY A 159 -0.56 0.88 15.23
C GLY A 159 -1.15 -0.33 15.95
N PRO A 160 -1.21 -0.30 17.29
CA PRO A 160 -1.73 -1.41 18.09
C PRO A 160 -3.17 -1.81 17.74
N GLU A 161 -3.47 -3.11 17.76
CA GLU A 161 -4.79 -3.70 17.44
C GLU A 161 -5.87 -3.48 18.52
N ARG A 162 -5.91 -2.29 19.12
CA ARG A 162 -6.79 -1.96 20.24
C ARG A 162 -8.25 -1.86 19.81
N TYR A 163 -8.55 -1.36 18.61
CA TYR A 163 -9.94 -1.28 18.15
C TYR A 163 -10.52 -2.68 17.95
N SER A 164 -9.78 -3.57 17.29
CA SER A 164 -10.20 -4.96 17.10
C SER A 164 -10.45 -5.66 18.43
N ARG A 165 -9.53 -5.51 19.39
CA ARG A 165 -9.63 -6.16 20.69
C ARG A 165 -10.73 -5.59 21.58
N GLU A 166 -10.93 -4.27 21.61
CA GLU A 166 -11.82 -3.60 22.55
C GLU A 166 -13.22 -3.31 21.96
N ARG A 167 -13.32 -3.22 20.63
CA ARG A 167 -14.56 -2.83 19.92
C ARG A 167 -15.05 -3.86 18.91
N GLY A 168 -14.30 -4.93 18.63
CA GLY A 168 -14.72 -5.97 17.69
C GLY A 168 -14.43 -5.67 16.22
N GLY A 169 -13.50 -4.74 15.96
CA GLY A 169 -12.90 -4.57 14.63
C GLY A 169 -13.87 -4.08 13.57
N TYR A 170 -13.62 -4.47 12.33
CA TYR A 170 -14.41 -4.08 11.17
C TYR A 170 -15.92 -4.33 11.36
N HIS A 171 -16.31 -5.49 11.92
CA HIS A 171 -17.71 -5.85 12.12
C HIS A 171 -18.48 -4.82 12.97
N HIS A 172 -17.84 -4.27 14.01
CA HIS A 172 -18.47 -3.22 14.81
C HIS A 172 -18.50 -1.88 14.08
N MET A 173 -17.40 -1.49 13.41
CA MET A 173 -17.31 -0.23 12.67
C MET A 173 -18.38 -0.12 11.58
N VAL A 174 -18.55 -1.16 10.76
CA VAL A 174 -19.52 -1.12 9.64
C VAL A 174 -20.95 -0.91 10.16
N ARG A 175 -21.31 -1.52 11.29
CA ARG A 175 -22.62 -1.36 11.92
C ARG A 175 -22.91 0.07 12.41
N GLN A 176 -21.87 0.83 12.78
CA GLN A 176 -22.07 2.23 13.19
C GLN A 176 -22.48 3.14 12.03
N HIS A 177 -22.25 2.71 10.79
CA HIS A 177 -22.54 3.50 9.59
C HIS A 177 -23.88 3.15 8.96
N LEU A 178 -24.46 1.97 9.25
CA LEU A 178 -25.70 1.51 8.62
C LEU A 178 -26.87 2.46 8.87
N GLY A 179 -27.66 2.71 7.83
CA GLY A 179 -28.91 3.48 7.91
C GLY A 179 -28.74 4.96 8.25
N LYS A 180 -27.51 5.49 8.19
CA LYS A 180 -27.24 6.91 8.45
C LYS A 180 -27.58 7.83 7.28
N ALA A 181 -27.82 7.27 6.08
CA ALA A 181 -28.16 8.00 4.86
C ALA A 181 -27.22 9.19 4.61
N ILE A 182 -25.91 8.97 4.77
CA ILE A 182 -24.89 10.00 4.56
C ILE A 182 -25.00 10.48 3.11
N THR A 183 -24.91 11.79 2.91
CA THR A 183 -24.93 12.42 1.58
C THR A 183 -23.52 12.76 1.11
N GLU A 184 -23.31 12.87 -0.20
CA GLU A 184 -22.01 13.25 -0.76
C GLU A 184 -21.51 14.64 -0.27
N PRO A 185 -22.36 15.68 -0.11
CA PRO A 185 -21.94 16.93 0.53
C PRO A 185 -21.44 16.74 1.97
N GLN A 186 -22.14 15.94 2.79
CA GLN A 186 -21.70 15.63 4.15
C GLN A 186 -20.37 14.89 4.15
N ARG A 187 -20.20 13.88 3.29
CA ARG A 187 -18.94 13.14 3.17
C ARG A 187 -17.76 14.07 2.85
N ARG A 188 -17.90 14.93 1.84
CA ARG A 188 -16.84 15.89 1.45
C ARG A 188 -16.54 16.90 2.56
N ARG A 189 -17.57 17.37 3.26
CA ARG A 189 -17.39 18.30 4.38
C ARG A 189 -16.65 17.64 5.55
N TRP A 190 -16.98 16.39 5.86
CA TRP A 190 -16.29 15.59 6.86
C TRP A 190 -14.79 15.44 6.51
N VAL A 191 -14.47 15.11 5.25
CA VAL A 191 -13.07 15.01 4.79
C VAL A 191 -12.34 16.34 4.95
N SER A 192 -12.94 17.45 4.48
CA SER A 192 -12.34 18.79 4.59
C SER A 192 -12.02 19.15 6.04
N LEU A 193 -12.98 18.98 6.96
CA LEU A 193 -12.77 19.32 8.37
C LEU A 193 -11.71 18.43 9.04
N LEU A 194 -11.58 17.17 8.63
CA LEU A 194 -10.52 16.29 9.15
C LEU A 194 -9.14 16.74 8.66
N MET A 195 -9.02 17.15 7.39
CA MET A 195 -7.76 17.68 6.85
C MET A 195 -7.37 18.99 7.55
N ASP A 196 -8.33 19.92 7.72
CA ASP A 196 -8.10 21.17 8.45
C ASP A 196 -7.68 20.90 9.92
N ALA A 197 -8.28 19.90 10.56
CA ALA A 197 -7.91 19.49 11.91
C ALA A 197 -6.49 18.91 11.96
N ALA A 198 -6.08 18.10 10.97
CA ALA A 198 -4.73 17.57 10.86
C ALA A 198 -3.68 18.69 10.79
N ASP A 199 -3.94 19.75 10.02
CA ASP A 199 -3.08 20.93 9.98
C ASP A 199 -3.07 21.66 11.32
N THR A 200 -4.25 21.83 11.93
CA THR A 200 -4.40 22.54 13.22
C THR A 200 -3.60 21.88 14.35
N VAL A 201 -3.57 20.55 14.41
CA VAL A 201 -2.85 19.82 15.46
C VAL A 201 -1.39 19.50 15.11
N GLY A 202 -0.92 19.95 13.94
CA GLY A 202 0.46 19.75 13.49
C GLY A 202 0.79 18.30 13.16
N LEU A 203 -0.13 17.55 12.54
CA LEU A 203 0.24 16.28 11.90
C LEU A 203 1.30 16.54 10.81
N PRO A 204 2.21 15.58 10.52
CA PRO A 204 3.24 15.74 9.51
C PRO A 204 2.67 16.24 8.18
N ASP A 205 3.27 17.26 7.58
CA ASP A 205 2.82 17.90 6.33
C ASP A 205 3.71 17.55 5.13
N ASP A 206 4.63 16.60 5.31
CA ASP A 206 5.43 16.07 4.22
C ASP A 206 4.54 15.45 3.12
N PRO A 207 4.91 15.60 1.83
CA PRO A 207 4.07 15.18 0.71
C PRO A 207 3.66 13.71 0.78
N GLU A 208 4.56 12.83 1.24
CA GLU A 208 4.35 11.39 1.30
C GLU A 208 3.31 11.03 2.35
N PHE A 209 3.42 11.57 3.56
CA PHE A 209 2.42 11.32 4.61
C PHE A 209 1.07 11.90 4.22
N ARG A 210 1.04 13.13 3.71
CA ARG A 210 -0.22 13.79 3.34
C ARG A 210 -0.92 13.11 2.18
N ALA A 211 -0.18 12.62 1.18
CA ALA A 211 -0.76 11.83 0.09
C ALA A 211 -1.37 10.52 0.62
N ALA A 212 -0.63 9.78 1.45
CA ALA A 212 -1.08 8.51 2.00
C ALA A 212 -2.30 8.68 2.93
N PHE A 213 -2.23 9.64 3.84
CA PHE A 213 -3.27 9.95 4.83
C PHE A 213 -4.57 10.38 4.14
N THR A 214 -4.48 11.33 3.21
CA THR A 214 -5.64 11.82 2.44
C THR A 214 -6.27 10.68 1.62
N SER A 215 -5.44 9.83 1.01
CA SER A 215 -5.93 8.71 0.21
C SER A 215 -6.74 7.71 1.03
N TYR A 216 -6.28 7.35 2.23
CA TYR A 216 -7.04 6.49 3.13
C TYR A 216 -8.38 7.13 3.52
N ILE A 217 -8.35 8.40 3.92
CA ILE A 217 -9.54 9.11 4.37
C ILE A 217 -10.58 9.22 3.25
N GLU A 218 -10.16 9.57 2.04
CA GLU A 218 -11.03 9.61 0.87
C GLU A 218 -11.60 8.22 0.54
N TRP A 219 -10.76 7.19 0.50
CA TRP A 219 -11.19 5.81 0.25
C TRP A 219 -12.19 5.30 1.30
N GLY A 220 -11.87 5.47 2.58
CA GLY A 220 -12.68 4.99 3.69
C GLY A 220 -14.04 5.70 3.77
N THR A 221 -14.07 7.01 3.55
CA THR A 221 -15.33 7.77 3.57
C THR A 221 -16.26 7.43 2.41
N ARG A 222 -15.74 6.98 1.25
CA ARG A 222 -16.57 6.46 0.15
C ARG A 222 -17.24 5.13 0.52
N ILE A 223 -16.54 4.27 1.25
CA ILE A 223 -17.12 3.04 1.78
C ILE A 223 -18.18 3.36 2.84
N ALA A 224 -17.90 4.28 3.76
CA ALA A 224 -18.87 4.74 4.76
C ALA A 224 -20.15 5.29 4.11
N LEU A 225 -20.00 6.12 3.05
CA LEU A 225 -21.13 6.60 2.26
C LEU A 225 -21.97 5.46 1.70
N ALA A 226 -21.33 4.50 1.02
CA ALA A 226 -22.02 3.35 0.43
C ALA A 226 -22.73 2.49 1.48
N ASN A 227 -22.07 2.22 2.61
CA ASN A 227 -22.60 1.42 3.71
C ASN A 227 -23.75 2.11 4.45
N SER A 228 -23.83 3.44 4.38
CA SER A 228 -24.85 4.20 5.11
C SER A 228 -26.23 4.24 4.47
N GLN A 229 -26.34 3.82 3.20
CA GLN A 229 -27.60 3.92 2.47
C GLN A 229 -28.68 3.01 3.09
N PRO A 230 -29.96 3.40 3.07
CA PRO A 230 -31.04 2.64 3.73
C PRO A 230 -31.12 1.15 3.33
N ASP A 231 -30.82 0.84 2.08
CA ASP A 231 -30.89 -0.52 1.52
C ASP A 231 -29.52 -1.21 1.41
N ALA A 232 -28.46 -0.60 1.95
CA ALA A 232 -27.11 -1.14 1.87
C ALA A 232 -26.99 -2.48 2.61
N LYS A 233 -26.36 -3.46 1.98
CA LYS A 233 -26.06 -4.79 2.54
C LYS A 233 -24.56 -5.10 2.44
N PRO A 234 -23.70 -4.30 3.09
CA PRO A 234 -22.27 -4.55 3.04
C PRO A 234 -21.93 -5.88 3.75
N PRO A 235 -20.81 -6.53 3.39
CA PRO A 235 -20.29 -7.64 4.16
C PRO A 235 -20.04 -7.15 5.60
N LEU A 236 -20.60 -7.86 6.57
CA LEU A 236 -20.41 -7.56 7.99
C LEU A 236 -19.10 -8.12 8.53
N GLU A 237 -18.54 -9.12 7.86
CA GLU A 237 -17.26 -9.73 8.18
C GLU A 237 -16.25 -9.40 7.10
N ALA A 238 -15.18 -8.71 7.47
CA ALA A 238 -14.01 -8.45 6.64
C ALA A 238 -12.79 -8.21 7.55
N PRO A 239 -11.56 -8.41 7.04
CA PRO A 239 -10.36 -8.04 7.78
C PRO A 239 -10.36 -6.54 8.14
N MET A 240 -9.68 -6.21 9.24
CA MET A 240 -9.36 -4.82 9.54
C MET A 240 -8.60 -4.22 8.35
N PRO A 241 -9.03 -3.06 7.80
CA PRO A 241 -8.25 -2.41 6.78
C PRO A 241 -6.92 -1.97 7.39
N HIS A 242 -5.83 -2.32 6.74
CA HIS A 242 -4.53 -1.75 7.05
C HIS A 242 -4.06 -0.91 5.88
N TRP A 243 -3.61 0.30 6.20
CA TRP A 243 -3.18 1.28 5.22
C TRP A 243 -1.72 1.63 5.48
N ASP A 244 -0.93 1.53 4.42
CA ASP A 244 0.49 1.87 4.40
C ASP A 244 0.71 3.06 3.45
N TRP A 245 1.98 3.42 3.19
CA TRP A 245 2.36 4.64 2.48
C TRP A 245 1.82 4.83 1.05
N GLY A 246 1.35 3.79 0.35
CA GLY A 246 0.67 3.91 -0.96
C GLY A 246 1.43 4.65 -2.08
N VAL A 247 1.91 3.89 -3.08
CA VAL A 247 2.61 4.27 -4.34
C VAL A 247 3.86 5.17 -4.27
N ALA A 248 3.98 6.12 -3.33
CA ALA A 248 5.21 6.88 -3.11
C ALA A 248 5.87 6.43 -1.79
N PRO A 249 7.07 5.80 -1.83
CA PRO A 249 7.84 5.63 -0.61
C PRO A 249 8.23 7.02 -0.04
N PRO A 250 8.38 7.16 1.29
CA PRO A 250 8.92 8.38 1.91
C PRO A 250 10.18 8.87 1.19
N TYR A 251 10.24 10.15 0.83
CA TYR A 251 11.44 10.73 0.24
C TYR A 251 12.59 10.67 1.25
N ILE A 252 13.71 10.08 0.82
CA ILE A 252 14.96 10.04 1.58
C ILE A 252 15.90 11.07 0.93
N PRO A 253 16.17 12.22 1.57
CA PRO A 253 17.13 13.18 1.05
C PRO A 253 18.53 12.55 0.95
N SER A 254 19.25 12.84 -0.13
CA SER A 254 20.69 12.54 -0.20
C SER A 254 21.38 13.30 0.93
N THR A 255 22.08 12.61 1.83
CA THR A 255 22.93 13.31 2.80
C THR A 255 24.05 14.01 2.01
N PRO A 256 24.26 15.32 2.19
CA PRO A 256 25.30 16.05 1.46
C PRO A 256 26.72 15.55 1.75
#